data_AF-A0A497PR69-F1
#
_entry.id   AF-A0A497PR69-F1
#
_cell.length_a   1.000
_cell.length_b   1.000
_cell.length_c   1.000
_cell.angle_alpha   90.00
_cell.angle_beta   90.00
_cell.angle_gamma   90.00
#
_symmetry.space_group_name_H-M   'P 1'
#
loop_
_entity.id
_entity.type
_entity.pdbx_description
1 polymer ?
#
loop_
_entity_poly.entity_id
_entity_poly.type
_entity_poly.pdbx_seq_one_letter_code
_entity_poly.pdbx_strand_id
1 'polypeptide(L)'
;MSRWTHVAGIIRVDAIPIPPFMPSIRDVEAAFSENIPEGSEGPIKVSVYPYSFSDYNVCFCQVIIYGDLRDFGEIEEIEQIIEWIEQGCKKLREKYYIIRQGVVQIDDEYGNLVIMHTTGEEWDKMWIKESEE
;
A
#
# COMPACT_ATOMS: atom_id res chain seq x y z
N MET A 1 -27.28 0.08 -7.54
CA MET A 1 -26.30 1.14 -7.30
C MET A 1 -24.94 0.55 -7.59
N SER A 2 -24.02 1.27 -8.23
CA SER A 2 -22.64 0.78 -8.44
C SER A 2 -21.92 0.80 -7.10
N ARG A 3 -21.20 -0.27 -6.76
CA ARG A 3 -20.37 -0.37 -5.56
C ARG A 3 -19.05 0.37 -5.79
N TRP A 4 -18.60 1.14 -4.80
CA TRP A 4 -17.31 1.82 -4.86
C TRP A 4 -16.43 1.38 -3.71
N THR A 5 -15.17 1.08 -4.01
CA THR A 5 -14.15 0.86 -2.99
C THR A 5 -13.13 1.98 -3.01
N HIS A 6 -13.06 2.72 -1.92
CA HIS A 6 -12.10 3.79 -1.68
C HIS A 6 -10.87 3.22 -0.99
N VAL A 7 -9.69 3.51 -1.55
CA VAL A 7 -8.41 3.14 -0.97
C VAL A 7 -7.63 4.42 -0.68
N ALA A 8 -7.08 4.53 0.53
CA ALA A 8 -6.18 5.60 0.89
C ALA A 8 -5.18 5.14 1.94
N GLY A 9 -3.89 5.36 1.71
CA GLY A 9 -2.86 4.93 2.64
C GLY A 9 -1.48 5.49 2.37
N ILE A 10 -0.63 5.31 3.37
CA ILE A 10 0.77 5.73 3.34
C ILE A 10 1.65 4.67 3.98
N ILE A 11 2.78 4.37 3.36
CA ILE A 11 3.78 3.43 3.83
C ILE A 11 5.13 4.13 3.86
N ARG A 12 5.77 4.16 5.01
CA ARG A 12 7.13 4.65 5.18
C ARG A 12 8.10 3.51 4.88
N VAL A 13 8.99 3.77 3.92
CA VAL A 13 10.07 2.87 3.53
C VAL A 13 11.39 3.47 3.96
N ASP A 14 12.12 2.70 4.75
CA ASP A 14 13.48 2.98 5.15
C ASP A 14 14.47 2.20 4.26
N ALA A 15 15.67 2.74 4.04
CA ALA A 15 16.74 2.06 3.33
C ALA A 15 18.11 2.43 3.93
N ILE A 16 19.05 1.47 3.93
CA ILE A 16 20.43 1.71 4.36
C ILE A 16 21.34 1.55 3.12
N PRO A 17 22.01 2.61 2.65
CA PRO A 17 22.91 2.50 1.50
C PRO A 17 24.21 1.80 1.92
N ILE A 18 24.33 0.50 1.58
CA ILE A 18 25.52 -0.31 1.85
C ILE A 18 26.00 -0.91 0.52
N PRO A 19 27.19 -0.55 0.00
CA PRO A 19 27.71 -1.14 -1.23
C PRO A 19 27.67 -2.68 -1.19
N PRO A 20 27.17 -3.36 -2.24
CA PRO A 20 26.77 -2.84 -3.55
C PRO A 20 25.31 -2.36 -3.66
N PHE A 21 24.52 -2.45 -2.60
CA PHE A 21 23.12 -2.03 -2.58
C PHE A 21 23.01 -0.49 -2.51
N MET A 22 22.45 0.10 -3.56
CA MET A 22 22.09 1.51 -3.60
C MET A 22 20.57 1.61 -3.79
N PRO A 23 19.82 2.15 -2.80
CA PRO A 23 18.38 2.25 -2.90
C PRO A 23 17.97 3.21 -4.03
N SER A 24 16.90 2.86 -4.72
CA SER A 24 16.39 3.55 -5.91
C SER A 24 14.88 3.67 -5.81
N ILE A 25 14.36 4.87 -6.10
CA ILE A 25 12.91 5.11 -6.16
C ILE A 25 12.24 4.19 -7.19
N ARG A 26 12.95 3.84 -8.27
CA ARG A 26 12.43 2.92 -9.28
C ARG A 26 12.21 1.50 -8.75
N ASP A 27 13.01 1.05 -7.79
CA ASP A 27 12.75 -0.24 -7.15
C ASP A 27 11.45 -0.20 -6.34
N VAL A 28 11.20 0.94 -5.70
CA VAL A 28 10.00 1.16 -4.90
C VAL A 28 8.77 1.22 -5.80
N GLU A 29 8.82 1.98 -6.88
CA GLU A 29 7.76 2.04 -7.90
C GLU A 29 7.48 0.64 -8.50
N ALA A 30 8.52 -0.09 -8.87
CA ALA A 30 8.39 -1.42 -9.47
C ALA A 30 7.78 -2.47 -8.52
N ALA A 31 7.93 -2.30 -7.20
CA ALA A 31 7.33 -3.23 -6.24
C ALA A 31 5.80 -3.22 -6.30
N PHE A 32 5.19 -2.09 -6.67
CA PHE A 32 3.74 -1.90 -6.73
C PHE A 32 3.20 -1.76 -8.16
N SER A 33 4.00 -2.03 -9.21
CA SER A 33 3.60 -1.81 -10.60
C SER A 33 2.91 -3.00 -11.28
N GLU A 34 2.87 -4.16 -10.62
CA GLU A 34 2.32 -5.40 -11.19
C GLU A 34 1.01 -5.77 -10.51
N ASN A 35 0.05 -6.31 -11.29
CA ASN A 35 -1.25 -6.79 -10.81
C ASN A 35 -1.99 -5.79 -9.93
N ILE A 36 -1.99 -4.52 -10.34
CA ILE A 36 -2.66 -3.45 -9.59
C ILE A 36 -4.17 -3.70 -9.64
N PRO A 37 -4.87 -3.77 -8.50
CA PRO A 37 -6.32 -3.87 -8.47
C PRO A 37 -6.98 -2.72 -9.26
N GLU A 38 -7.97 -3.08 -10.06
CA GLU A 38 -8.63 -2.19 -11.02
C GLU A 38 -10.13 -2.41 -11.02
N GLY A 39 -10.88 -1.32 -10.85
CA GLY A 39 -12.31 -1.27 -11.07
C GLY A 39 -12.63 -0.73 -12.47
N SER A 40 -13.91 -0.52 -12.78
CA SER A 40 -14.34 -0.08 -14.11
C SER A 40 -13.87 1.33 -14.51
N GLU A 41 -13.45 2.18 -13.55
CA GLU A 41 -12.91 3.53 -13.76
C GLU A 41 -11.37 3.59 -13.74
N GLY A 42 -10.71 2.45 -13.57
CA GLY A 42 -9.24 2.32 -13.65
C GLY A 42 -8.59 1.79 -12.36
N PRO A 43 -7.24 1.69 -12.36
CA PRO A 43 -6.49 1.05 -11.29
C PRO A 43 -6.22 1.99 -10.13
N ILE A 44 -5.96 1.39 -8.95
CA ILE A 44 -5.34 2.08 -7.81
C ILE A 44 -4.08 2.82 -8.28
N LYS A 45 -3.83 3.99 -7.70
CA LYS A 45 -2.65 4.81 -7.97
C LYS A 45 -1.64 4.71 -6.82
N VAL A 46 -0.37 4.80 -7.20
CA VAL A 46 0.76 4.84 -6.28
C VAL A 46 1.61 6.06 -6.61
N SER A 47 1.98 6.81 -5.59
CA SER A 47 2.97 7.88 -5.68
C SER A 47 4.09 7.63 -4.70
N VAL A 48 5.34 7.69 -5.18
CA VAL A 48 6.52 7.54 -4.32
C VAL A 48 7.17 8.90 -4.10
N TYR A 49 7.17 9.36 -2.86
CA TYR A 49 7.77 10.63 -2.47
C TYR A 49 9.11 10.38 -1.78
N PRO A 50 10.24 10.69 -2.43
CA PRO A 50 11.54 10.58 -1.79
C PRO A 50 11.63 11.56 -0.62
N TYR A 51 12.27 11.13 0.47
CA TYR A 51 12.62 12.06 1.53
C TYR A 51 13.75 12.95 1.03
N SER A 52 13.52 14.26 0.96
CA SER A 52 14.59 15.21 0.67
C SER A 52 15.41 15.43 1.94
N PHE A 53 16.73 15.57 1.77
CA PHE A 53 17.76 15.92 2.75
C PHE A 53 18.70 14.82 3.27
N SER A 54 19.96 15.00 2.84
CA SER A 54 21.24 14.46 3.32
C SER A 54 21.57 13.00 2.97
N ASP A 55 22.85 12.77 2.68
CA ASP A 55 23.45 11.52 2.17
C ASP A 55 23.36 10.31 3.13
N TYR A 56 22.67 10.45 4.27
CA TYR A 56 22.66 9.46 5.35
C TYR A 56 21.30 9.33 6.08
N ASN A 57 20.17 9.57 5.41
CA ASN A 57 18.87 9.35 6.05
C ASN A 57 18.37 7.91 5.83
N VAL A 58 18.10 7.21 6.93
CA VAL A 58 17.47 5.89 6.90
C VAL A 58 16.02 5.99 6.41
N CYS A 59 15.34 7.11 6.65
CA CYS A 59 14.03 7.41 6.08
C CYS A 59 14.20 7.75 4.59
N PHE A 60 13.91 6.77 3.72
CA PHE A 60 14.22 6.86 2.29
C PHE A 60 13.07 7.48 1.48
N CYS A 61 11.85 6.96 1.62
CA CYS A 61 10.69 7.49 0.91
C CYS A 61 9.37 7.15 1.60
N GLN A 62 8.30 7.77 1.11
CA GLN A 62 6.91 7.44 1.42
C GLN A 62 6.23 6.93 0.16
N VAL A 63 5.52 5.81 0.28
CA VAL A 63 4.63 5.27 -0.74
C VAL A 63 3.21 5.68 -0.36
N ILE A 64 2.56 6.46 -1.20
CA ILE A 64 1.17 6.87 -1.03
C ILE A 64 0.33 6.05 -2.00
N ILE A 65 -0.65 5.33 -1.46
CA ILE A 65 -1.57 4.47 -2.19
C ILE A 65 -2.95 5.10 -2.12
N TYR A 66 -3.60 5.30 -3.26
CA TYR A 66 -4.93 5.91 -3.30
C TYR A 66 -5.71 5.55 -4.56
N GLY A 67 -7.03 5.55 -4.49
CA GLY A 67 -7.88 5.38 -5.66
C GLY A 67 -9.31 5.01 -5.30
N ASP A 68 -10.20 5.18 -6.28
CA ASP A 68 -11.60 4.82 -6.20
C ASP A 68 -11.87 3.71 -7.24
N LEU A 69 -12.26 2.53 -6.78
CA LEU A 69 -12.56 1.39 -7.63
C LEU A 69 -14.06 1.22 -7.76
N ARG A 70 -14.61 1.52 -8.93
CA ARG A 70 -16.02 1.31 -9.24
C ARG A 70 -16.28 -0.13 -9.67
N ASP A 71 -17.46 -0.64 -9.29
CA ASP A 71 -17.91 -2.01 -9.52
C ASP A 71 -16.92 -3.04 -8.92
N PHE A 72 -16.35 -2.68 -7.76
CA PHE A 72 -15.35 -3.44 -7.01
C PHE A 72 -15.67 -3.29 -5.52
N GLY A 73 -15.64 -4.37 -4.76
CA GLY A 73 -15.83 -4.34 -3.31
C GLY A 73 -16.36 -5.62 -2.68
N GLU A 74 -16.50 -6.72 -3.42
CA GLU A 74 -16.73 -8.02 -2.78
C GLU A 74 -15.56 -8.38 -1.85
N ILE A 75 -15.79 -9.22 -0.85
CA ILE A 75 -14.78 -9.53 0.17
C ILE A 75 -13.52 -10.08 -0.49
N GLU A 76 -13.67 -10.97 -1.47
CA GLU A 76 -12.57 -11.55 -2.24
C GLU A 76 -11.81 -10.51 -3.09
N GLU A 77 -12.45 -9.41 -3.45
CA GLU A 77 -11.84 -8.30 -4.18
C GLU A 77 -11.09 -7.36 -3.23
N ILE A 78 -11.64 -7.09 -2.05
CA ILE A 78 -10.94 -6.37 -0.97
C ILE A 78 -9.68 -7.14 -0.57
N GLU A 79 -9.77 -8.47 -0.46
CA GLU A 79 -8.61 -9.34 -0.19
C GLU A 79 -7.53 -9.21 -1.27
N GLN A 80 -7.89 -9.03 -2.55
CA GLN A 80 -6.89 -8.78 -3.61
C GLN A 80 -6.12 -7.47 -3.38
N ILE A 81 -6.75 -6.41 -2.88
CA ILE A 81 -6.05 -5.16 -2.53
C ILE A 81 -5.06 -5.40 -1.40
N ILE A 82 -5.50 -6.10 -0.35
CA ILE A 82 -4.68 -6.45 0.81
C ILE A 82 -3.45 -7.25 0.36
N GLU A 83 -3.66 -8.31 -0.42
CA GLU A 83 -2.58 -9.16 -0.93
C GLU A 83 -1.61 -8.36 -1.80
N TRP A 84 -2.11 -7.50 -2.69
CA TRP A 84 -1.29 -6.66 -3.54
C TRP A 84 -0.36 -5.74 -2.72
N ILE A 85 -0.87 -5.09 -1.67
CA ILE A 85 -0.08 -4.26 -0.75
C ILE A 85 0.99 -5.09 -0.04
N GLU A 86 0.61 -6.26 0.48
CA GLU A 86 1.53 -7.17 1.19
C GLU A 86 2.64 -7.70 0.27
N GLN A 87 2.31 -8.06 -0.97
CA GLN A 87 3.29 -8.51 -1.96
C GLN A 87 4.23 -7.37 -2.38
N GLY A 88 3.71 -6.16 -2.58
CA GLY A 88 4.56 -4.98 -2.84
C GLY A 88 5.57 -4.77 -1.71
N CYS A 89 5.11 -4.79 -0.46
CA CYS A 89 5.97 -4.69 0.72
C CYS A 89 6.98 -5.85 0.82
N LYS A 90 6.57 -7.07 0.45
CA LYS A 90 7.46 -8.24 0.42
C LYS A 90 8.57 -8.09 -0.60
N LYS A 91 8.25 -7.66 -1.83
CA LYS A 91 9.24 -7.38 -2.89
C LYS A 91 10.28 -6.34 -2.45
N LEU A 92 9.86 -5.33 -1.69
CA LEU A 92 10.77 -4.35 -1.10
C LEU A 92 11.72 -5.00 -0.09
N ARG A 93 11.20 -5.84 0.81
CA ARG A 93 12.04 -6.53 1.81
C ARG A 93 13.06 -7.47 1.16
N GLU A 94 12.68 -8.18 0.10
CA GLU A 94 13.60 -9.03 -0.68
C GLU A 94 14.76 -8.23 -1.30
N LYS A 95 14.55 -6.92 -1.51
CA LYS A 95 15.56 -5.95 -1.95
C LYS A 95 16.16 -5.13 -0.79
N TYR A 96 16.11 -5.63 0.45
CA TYR A 96 16.73 -5.01 1.64
C TYR A 96 16.15 -3.65 2.07
N TYR A 97 14.97 -3.26 1.56
CA TYR A 97 14.22 -2.14 2.12
C TYR A 97 13.51 -2.55 3.41
N ILE A 98 13.30 -1.59 4.30
CA ILE A 98 12.67 -1.80 5.59
C ILE A 98 11.31 -1.09 5.59
N ILE A 99 10.22 -1.82 5.77
CA ILE A 99 8.92 -1.22 6.04
C ILE A 99 8.92 -0.77 7.49
N ARG A 100 8.98 0.54 7.72
CA ARG A 100 9.05 1.08 9.08
C ARG A 100 7.67 1.15 9.71
N GLN A 101 6.74 1.75 8.98
CA GLN A 101 5.38 2.04 9.41
C GLN A 101 4.48 2.10 8.19
N GLY A 102 3.23 1.70 8.33
CA GLY A 102 2.24 1.85 7.27
C GLY A 102 0.83 1.86 7.83
N VAL A 103 -0.05 2.61 7.17
CA VAL A 103 -1.50 2.57 7.39
C VAL A 103 -2.19 2.69 6.04
N VAL A 104 -3.13 1.79 5.76
CA VAL A 104 -3.96 1.82 4.56
C VAL A 104 -5.40 1.52 4.96
N GLN A 105 -6.31 2.36 4.50
CA GLN A 105 -7.74 2.21 4.66
C GLN A 105 -8.35 1.76 3.33
N ILE A 106 -9.25 0.78 3.40
CA ILE A 106 -10.05 0.26 2.28
C ILE A 106 -11.51 0.28 2.74
N ASP A 107 -12.38 0.99 2.02
CA ASP A 107 -13.78 1.23 2.39
C ASP A 107 -14.68 0.99 1.18
N ASP A 108 -15.62 0.04 1.25
CA ASP A 108 -16.42 -0.43 0.12
C ASP A 108 -17.80 0.22 -0.05
N GLU A 109 -18.08 1.33 0.65
CA GLU A 109 -19.39 2.03 0.74
C GLU A 109 -20.57 1.21 1.28
N TYR A 110 -20.41 -0.11 1.41
CA TYR A 110 -21.46 -1.07 1.77
C TYR A 110 -21.22 -1.65 3.17
N GLY A 111 -20.41 -0.95 3.97
CA GLY A 111 -20.19 -1.20 5.38
C GLY A 111 -19.01 -2.11 5.71
N ASN A 112 -18.21 -2.54 4.72
CA ASN A 112 -16.93 -3.20 5.00
C ASN A 112 -15.80 -2.17 4.96
N LEU A 113 -15.23 -1.92 6.14
CA LEU A 113 -14.05 -1.10 6.32
C LEU A 113 -12.89 -1.98 6.77
N VAL A 114 -11.78 -1.91 6.07
CA VAL A 114 -10.52 -2.56 6.46
C VAL A 114 -9.47 -1.51 6.73
N ILE A 115 -8.87 -1.58 7.92
CA ILE A 115 -7.67 -0.82 8.25
C ILE A 115 -6.51 -1.78 8.34
N MET A 116 -5.57 -1.66 7.41
CA MET A 116 -4.28 -2.31 7.47
C MET A 116 -3.30 -1.40 8.18
N HIS A 117 -2.58 -1.90 9.19
CA HIS A 117 -1.47 -1.15 9.79
C HIS A 117 -0.26 -2.03 10.07
N THR A 118 0.91 -1.42 10.08
CA THR A 118 2.15 -2.09 10.48
C THR A 118 3.12 -1.10 11.14
N THR A 119 3.92 -1.61 12.07
CA THR A 119 5.12 -0.95 12.59
C THR A 119 6.37 -1.81 12.36
N GLY A 120 6.34 -2.70 11.36
CA GLY A 120 7.41 -3.67 11.11
C GLY A 120 7.13 -4.59 9.92
N GLU A 121 7.31 -5.90 10.12
CA GLU A 121 7.29 -6.88 9.02
C GLU A 121 5.88 -7.37 8.66
N GLU A 122 5.02 -7.55 9.66
CA GLU A 122 3.66 -8.08 9.50
C GLU A 122 2.63 -6.96 9.46
N TRP A 123 1.55 -7.19 8.71
CA TRP A 123 0.41 -6.29 8.64
C TRP A 123 -0.72 -6.82 9.52
N ASP A 124 -1.12 -6.01 10.49
CA ASP A 124 -2.36 -6.21 11.21
C ASP A 124 -3.53 -5.70 10.35
N LYS A 125 -4.62 -6.44 10.34
CA LYS A 125 -5.82 -6.15 9.54
C LYS A 125 -7.02 -6.07 10.46
N MET A 126 -7.60 -4.89 10.59
CA MET A 126 -8.81 -4.67 11.37
C MET A 126 -9.99 -4.58 10.41
N TRP A 127 -10.83 -5.62 10.41
CA TRP A 127 -12.11 -5.63 9.70
C TRP A 127 -13.18 -5.03 10.59
N ILE A 128 -13.79 -3.96 10.13
CA ILE A 128 -14.88 -3.24 10.79
C ILE A 128 -16.09 -3.40 9.88
N LYS A 129 -17.14 -4.03 10.40
CA LYS A 129 -18.44 -4.04 9.76
C LYS A 129 -19.28 -2.95 10.40
N GLU A 130 -19.69 -1.95 9.63
CA GLU A 130 -20.73 -1.05 10.08
C GLU A 130 -22.03 -1.87 10.21
N SER A 131 -22.59 -1.90 11.42
CA SER A 131 -23.90 -2.52 11.64
C SER A 131 -24.94 -1.74 10.86
N GLU A 132 -25.69 -2.42 10.00
CA GLU A 132 -26.92 -1.86 9.42
C GLU A 132 -27.85 -1.40 10.57
N GLU A 133 -28.07 -0.09 10.70
CA GLU A 133 -29.13 0.48 11.54
C GLU A 133 -30.52 0.26 10.92
#